data_AF-F6Z1L4-F1
#
_entry.id   AF-F6Z1L4-F1
#
_cell.length_a   1.000
_cell.length_b   1.000
_cell.length_c   1.000
_cell.angle_alpha   90.00
_cell.angle_beta   90.00
_cell.angle_gamma   90.00
#
_symmetry.space_group_name_H-M   'P 1'
#
loop_
_entity.id
_entity.type
_entity.pdbx_description
1 polymer ?
#
loop_
_entity_poly.entity_id
_entity_poly.type
_entity_poly.pdbx_seq_one_letter_code
_entity_poly.pdbx_strand_id
1 'polypeptide(L)'
;GKVEFCLGTEEMHMPTPPDLSQENFRVFSSVEKSKLPSSQLGLVISSYYQTIDVLQTSNQRSLKVQSLHSLGSLLLFADKKRAAFKCWSQALDDIFRKPDVLHNWKEFGTSLPGAPSSSSPPGFKDYSEEFLSKFGIWGCLQAAMITAKIAQFIKTANVKKRINCCILSALLFQSLLRTTLPHPKAERNYAQYEITQLLPGIELFSDKFRADICSVIASLYYVIRELHYAKYNLIVLPLLALYQYFVSVICQDIVRNLEARILKIEILIDLGFFSEAFYELFQIYHGKNMPCAIPAGYKATMKVKLLPRGFCPV
;
A
#
# COMPACT_ATOMS: atom_id res chain seq x y z
N GLY A 1 19.41 51.52 3.85
CA GLY A 1 19.33 50.64 5.04
C GLY A 1 19.99 49.33 4.71
N LYS A 2 20.95 48.89 5.53
CA LYS A 2 21.59 47.57 5.41
C LYS A 2 20.56 46.54 5.87
N VAL A 3 20.19 45.60 5.01
CA VAL A 3 19.31 44.49 5.37
C VAL A 3 20.22 43.39 5.93
N GLU A 4 20.24 43.22 7.24
CA GLU A 4 20.90 42.10 7.90
C GLU A 4 20.00 40.86 7.78
N PHE A 5 20.51 39.82 7.15
CA PHE A 5 19.89 38.51 7.21
C PHE A 5 20.26 37.88 8.55
N CYS A 6 19.28 37.71 9.45
CA CYS A 6 19.44 36.87 10.62
C CYS A 6 19.70 35.43 10.13
N LEU A 7 20.96 35.00 10.19
CA LEU A 7 21.30 33.59 10.13
C LEU A 7 20.57 32.91 11.29
N GLY A 8 19.53 32.14 10.98
CA GLY A 8 18.85 31.33 11.98
C GLY A 8 19.89 30.46 12.66
N THR A 9 20.01 30.59 13.98
CA THR A 9 20.88 29.79 14.82
C THR A 9 20.60 28.32 14.50
N GLU A 10 21.60 27.57 14.00
CA GLU A 10 21.49 26.11 13.95
C GLU A 10 21.33 25.62 15.39
N GLU A 11 20.10 25.32 15.80
CA GLU A 11 19.84 24.75 17.11
C GLU A 11 20.64 23.46 17.26
N MET A 12 21.47 23.42 18.31
CA MET A 12 22.20 22.23 18.70
C MET A 12 21.18 21.17 19.16
N HIS A 13 20.78 20.30 18.23
CA HIS A 13 19.81 19.26 18.55
C HIS A 13 20.48 18.14 19.36
N MET A 14 19.97 17.95 20.58
CA MET A 14 20.42 16.91 21.50
C MET A 14 19.99 15.52 20.99
N PRO A 15 20.77 14.46 21.28
CA PRO A 15 20.45 13.09 20.86
C PRO A 15 19.17 12.54 21.48
N THR A 16 18.71 13.14 22.59
CA THR A 16 17.45 12.79 23.26
C THR A 16 16.42 13.90 22.98
N PRO A 17 15.21 13.56 22.50
CA PRO A 17 14.16 14.56 22.36
C PRO A 17 13.81 15.15 23.74
N PRO A 18 13.61 16.47 23.83
CA PRO A 18 13.22 17.11 25.09
C PRO A 18 11.87 16.57 25.57
N ASP A 19 11.70 16.46 26.89
CA ASP A 19 10.41 16.15 27.49
C ASP A 19 9.50 17.37 27.38
N LEU A 20 8.43 17.22 26.59
CA LEU A 20 7.46 18.29 26.32
C LEU A 20 6.28 18.26 27.32
N SER A 21 6.28 17.36 28.30
CA SER A 21 5.18 17.20 29.27
C SER A 21 4.89 18.46 30.07
N GLN A 22 5.90 19.32 30.24
CA GLN A 22 5.82 20.59 30.98
C GLN A 22 5.74 21.82 30.06
N GLU A 23 5.74 21.65 28.73
CA GLU A 23 5.70 22.78 27.80
C GLU A 23 4.28 23.36 27.68
N ASN A 24 4.18 24.67 27.82
CA ASN A 24 2.93 25.41 27.63
C ASN A 24 2.82 25.88 26.17
N PHE A 25 2.13 25.10 25.35
CA PHE A 25 1.86 25.44 23.94
C PHE A 25 0.82 26.56 23.82
N ARG A 26 1.25 27.82 23.96
CA ARG A 26 0.37 29.00 23.93
C ARG A 26 0.12 29.56 22.52
N VAL A 27 0.92 29.17 21.53
CA VAL A 27 0.85 29.67 20.14
C VAL A 27 0.94 28.51 19.16
N PHE A 28 0.20 28.53 18.05
CA PHE A 28 0.26 27.45 17.04
C PHE A 28 1.69 27.15 16.55
N SER A 29 2.51 28.18 16.39
CA SER A 29 3.92 28.04 16.00
C SER A 29 4.78 27.31 17.04
N SER A 30 4.36 27.22 18.31
CA SER A 30 5.06 26.42 19.33
C SER A 30 4.80 24.92 19.20
N VAL A 31 3.78 24.53 18.43
CA VAL A 31 3.46 23.12 18.12
C VAL A 31 4.05 22.72 16.76
N GLU A 32 4.32 23.69 15.89
CA GLU A 32 4.95 23.48 14.60
C GLU A 32 6.44 23.19 14.77
N LYS A 33 6.82 21.92 14.65
CA LYS A 33 8.22 21.53 14.51
C LYS A 33 8.70 21.81 13.09
N SER A 34 9.78 22.57 12.96
CA SER A 34 10.50 22.71 11.71
C SER A 34 10.99 21.34 11.23
N LYS A 35 11.13 21.18 9.90
CA LYS A 35 11.69 19.95 9.33
C LYS A 35 13.11 19.78 9.87
N LEU A 36 13.41 18.57 10.38
CA LEU A 36 14.76 18.21 10.80
C LEU A 36 15.77 18.55 9.69
N PRO A 37 16.85 19.29 10.00
CA PRO A 37 17.85 19.65 9.00
C PRO A 37 18.55 18.40 8.48
N SER A 38 18.97 18.42 7.21
CA SER A 38 19.60 17.26 6.56
C SER A 38 20.89 16.81 7.24
N SER A 39 21.57 17.71 7.96
CA SER A 39 22.74 17.40 8.80
C SER A 39 22.45 16.35 9.88
N GLN A 40 21.20 16.24 10.35
CA GLN A 40 20.79 15.31 11.40
C GLN A 40 20.38 13.92 10.87
N LEU A 41 20.32 13.72 9.56
CA LEU A 41 19.91 12.44 8.98
C LEU A 41 20.82 11.28 9.42
N GLY A 42 22.13 11.54 9.58
CA GLY A 42 23.08 10.56 10.09
C GLY A 42 22.77 10.07 11.51
N LEU A 43 22.37 11.00 12.39
CA LEU A 43 21.99 10.69 13.77
C LEU A 43 20.70 9.85 13.81
N VAL A 44 19.70 10.20 13.00
CA VAL A 44 18.46 9.42 12.87
C VAL A 44 18.74 8.00 12.39
N ILE A 45 19.56 7.85 11.35
CA ILE A 45 19.97 6.53 10.84
C ILE A 45 20.68 5.71 11.93
N SER A 46 21.58 6.33 12.70
CA SER A 46 22.27 5.66 13.81
C SER A 46 21.30 5.20 14.90
N SER A 47 20.33 6.04 15.27
CA SER A 47 19.30 5.71 16.26
C SER A 47 18.43 4.52 15.81
N TYR A 48 18.09 4.43 14.52
CA TYR A 48 17.38 3.27 13.97
C TYR A 48 18.19 1.97 14.09
N TYR A 49 19.51 2.01 13.81
CA TYR A 49 20.36 0.82 13.98
C TYR A 49 20.39 0.33 15.42
N GLN A 50 20.57 1.23 16.39
CA GLN A 50 20.51 0.90 17.82
C GLN A 50 19.14 0.33 18.21
N THR A 51 18.06 0.95 17.74
CA THR A 51 16.70 0.48 18.00
C THR A 51 16.47 -0.92 17.44
N ILE A 52 16.93 -1.22 16.23
CA ILE A 52 16.80 -2.54 15.61
C ILE A 52 17.53 -3.61 16.41
N ASP A 53 18.71 -3.29 16.96
CA ASP A 53 19.47 -4.21 17.82
C ASP A 53 18.73 -4.52 19.12
N VAL A 54 18.19 -3.49 19.79
CA VAL A 54 17.34 -3.66 20.99
C VAL A 54 16.06 -4.46 20.67
N LEU A 55 15.40 -4.19 19.54
CA LEU A 55 14.21 -4.94 19.13
C LEU A 55 14.53 -6.40 18.79
N GLN A 56 15.72 -6.67 18.28
CA GLN A 56 16.20 -8.02 18.01
C GLN A 56 16.49 -8.78 19.32
N THR A 57 17.21 -8.18 20.26
CA THR A 57 17.51 -8.81 21.56
C THR A 57 16.27 -9.02 22.41
N SER A 58 15.27 -8.13 22.32
CA SER A 58 13.96 -8.26 22.99
C SER A 58 12.93 -9.13 22.25
N ASN A 59 13.30 -9.74 21.12
CA ASN A 59 12.43 -10.59 20.29
C ASN A 59 11.14 -9.88 19.80
N GLN A 60 11.17 -8.55 19.67
CA GLN A 60 10.06 -7.72 19.18
C GLN A 60 10.05 -7.64 17.65
N ARG A 61 9.76 -8.77 17.01
CA ARG A 61 9.94 -8.94 15.56
C ARG A 61 9.12 -8.00 14.69
N SER A 62 7.84 -7.81 15.01
CA SER A 62 6.96 -6.94 14.21
C SER A 62 7.47 -5.50 14.18
N LEU A 63 7.90 -4.99 15.34
CA LEU A 63 8.52 -3.67 15.46
C LEU A 63 9.88 -3.62 14.76
N LYS A 64 10.69 -4.68 14.86
CA LYS A 64 11.98 -4.77 14.14
C LYS A 64 11.77 -4.64 12.63
N VAL A 65 10.78 -5.33 12.07
CA VAL A 65 10.42 -5.26 10.64
C VAL A 65 10.00 -3.84 10.24
N GLN A 66 9.15 -3.18 11.03
CA GLN A 66 8.74 -1.80 10.77
C GLN A 66 9.92 -0.82 10.81
N SER A 67 10.82 -1.00 11.79
CA SER A 67 12.06 -0.22 11.90
C SER A 67 12.99 -0.44 10.72
N LEU A 68 13.18 -1.68 10.26
CA LEU A 68 13.98 -2.00 9.07
C LEU A 68 13.37 -1.42 7.79
N HIS A 69 12.05 -1.47 7.63
CA HIS A 69 11.34 -0.89 6.49
C HIS A 69 11.53 0.63 6.44
N SER A 70 11.38 1.30 7.59
CA SER A 70 11.56 2.75 7.74
C SER A 70 13.01 3.15 7.49
N LEU A 71 13.97 2.46 8.12
CA LEU A 71 15.41 2.67 7.91
C LEU A 71 15.80 2.48 6.45
N GLY A 72 15.29 1.45 5.77
CA GLY A 72 15.56 1.25 4.35
C GLY A 72 15.05 2.41 3.48
N SER A 73 13.91 3.00 3.83
CA SER A 73 13.37 4.19 3.14
C SER A 73 14.26 5.43 3.38
N LEU A 74 14.76 5.63 4.60
CA LEU A 74 15.71 6.70 4.92
C LEU A 74 17.06 6.52 4.20
N LEU A 75 17.57 5.29 4.14
CA LEU A 75 18.80 4.97 3.43
C LEU A 75 18.65 5.17 1.92
N LEU A 76 17.48 4.87 1.36
CA LEU A 76 17.18 5.17 -0.05
C LEU A 76 17.19 6.69 -0.28
N PHE A 77 16.57 7.46 0.61
CA PHE A 77 16.58 8.93 0.54
C PHE A 77 18.01 9.50 0.62
N ALA A 78 18.88 8.89 1.43
CA ALA A 78 20.31 9.21 1.51
C ALA A 78 21.16 8.66 0.35
N ASP A 79 20.54 8.19 -0.74
CA ASP A 79 21.14 7.53 -1.91
C ASP A 79 22.02 6.29 -1.61
N LYS A 80 21.83 5.68 -0.44
CA LYS A 80 22.52 4.45 -0.03
C LYS A 80 21.73 3.21 -0.46
N LYS A 81 21.50 3.04 -1.77
CA LYS A 81 20.64 1.98 -2.35
C LYS A 81 21.00 0.56 -1.90
N ARG A 82 22.29 0.22 -1.81
CA ARG A 82 22.74 -1.11 -1.37
C ARG A 82 22.38 -1.40 0.10
N ALA A 83 22.51 -0.40 0.97
CA ALA A 83 22.16 -0.52 2.38
C ALA A 83 20.63 -0.59 2.56
N ALA A 84 19.89 0.23 1.83
CA ALA A 84 18.42 0.17 1.78
C ALA A 84 17.93 -1.23 1.37
N PHE A 85 18.50 -1.79 0.30
CA PHE A 85 18.18 -3.14 -0.15
C PHE A 85 18.47 -4.20 0.92
N LYS A 86 19.59 -4.09 1.65
CA LYS A 86 19.92 -5.01 2.76
C LYS A 86 18.85 -4.94 3.86
N CYS A 87 18.48 -3.75 4.31
CA CYS A 87 17.44 -3.56 5.34
C CYS A 87 16.09 -4.14 4.90
N TRP A 88 15.67 -3.87 3.67
CA TRP A 88 14.41 -4.38 3.14
C TRP A 88 14.41 -5.90 2.91
N SER A 89 15.52 -6.47 2.44
CA SER A 89 15.63 -7.93 2.30
C SER A 89 15.60 -8.60 3.67
N GLN A 90 16.31 -8.05 4.66
CA GLN A 90 16.28 -8.55 6.03
C GLN A 90 14.88 -8.47 6.65
N ALA A 91 14.17 -7.37 6.45
CA ALA A 91 12.79 -7.23 6.93
C ALA A 91 11.88 -8.29 6.31
N LEU A 92 12.04 -8.57 5.02
CA LEU A 92 11.26 -9.59 4.32
C LEU A 92 11.58 -10.99 4.86
N ASP A 93 12.87 -11.32 5.04
CA ASP A 93 13.32 -12.60 5.59
C ASP A 93 12.80 -12.80 7.03
N ASP A 94 12.77 -11.74 7.85
CA ASP A 94 12.21 -11.76 9.20
C ASP A 94 10.69 -12.04 9.21
N ILE A 95 9.93 -11.46 8.26
CA ILE A 95 8.49 -11.75 8.08
C ILE A 95 8.27 -13.22 7.71
N PHE A 96 8.99 -13.68 6.68
CA PHE A 96 8.82 -15.03 6.13
C PHE A 96 9.48 -16.13 6.97
N ARG A 97 10.32 -15.75 7.94
CA ARG A 97 11.13 -16.66 8.76
C ARG A 97 12.04 -17.56 7.93
N LYS A 98 12.49 -17.06 6.78
CA LYS A 98 13.31 -17.79 5.81
C LYS A 98 14.30 -16.81 5.19
N PRO A 99 15.58 -17.17 5.03
CA PRO A 99 16.53 -16.31 4.34
C PRO A 99 16.24 -16.26 2.84
N ASP A 100 16.63 -15.16 2.19
CA ASP A 100 16.64 -14.98 0.73
C ASP A 100 15.26 -15.14 0.05
N VAL A 101 14.21 -14.60 0.69
CA VAL A 101 12.81 -14.74 0.23
C VAL A 101 12.62 -14.30 -1.22
N LEU A 102 13.31 -13.24 -1.64
CA LEU A 102 13.15 -12.67 -2.99
C LEU A 102 13.45 -13.67 -4.11
N HIS A 103 14.31 -14.66 -3.86
CA HIS A 103 14.67 -15.68 -4.83
C HIS A 103 13.93 -17.01 -4.62
N ASN A 104 13.50 -17.30 -3.39
CA ASN A 104 12.98 -18.62 -3.01
C ASN A 104 11.50 -18.65 -2.53
N TRP A 105 10.78 -17.52 -2.60
CA TRP A 105 9.38 -17.45 -2.13
C TRP A 105 8.43 -18.44 -2.82
N LYS A 106 8.77 -18.90 -4.04
CA LYS A 106 7.96 -19.90 -4.77
C LYS A 106 8.03 -21.30 -4.15
N GLU A 107 9.06 -21.58 -3.36
CA GLU A 107 9.26 -22.87 -2.68
C GLU A 107 8.29 -23.08 -1.50
N PHE A 108 7.57 -22.04 -1.05
CA PHE A 108 6.52 -22.20 -0.04
C PHE A 108 5.41 -23.18 -0.50
N GLY A 109 5.31 -23.40 -1.81
CA GLY A 109 4.27 -24.20 -2.42
C GLY A 109 4.51 -25.71 -2.47
N THR A 110 5.63 -26.24 -1.98
CA THR A 110 5.96 -27.67 -2.10
C THR A 110 5.74 -28.50 -0.83
N SER A 111 5.31 -27.89 0.28
CA SER A 111 5.15 -28.59 1.57
C SER A 111 3.68 -28.78 1.95
N LEU A 112 3.02 -29.79 1.38
CA LEU A 112 1.94 -30.48 2.09
C LEU A 112 1.99 -31.98 1.76
N PRO A 113 2.52 -32.83 2.66
CA PRO A 113 2.40 -34.28 2.52
C PRO A 113 0.97 -34.66 2.94
N GLY A 114 0.06 -34.81 1.97
CA GLY A 114 -1.25 -35.43 2.24
C GLY A 114 -2.47 -34.89 1.49
N ALA A 115 -2.37 -33.82 0.69
CA ALA A 115 -3.51 -33.41 -0.15
C ALA A 115 -3.49 -34.17 -1.48
N PRO A 116 -4.59 -34.84 -1.90
CA PRO A 116 -4.67 -35.38 -3.25
C PRO A 116 -4.49 -34.22 -4.22
N SER A 117 -3.55 -34.40 -5.15
CA SER A 117 -3.23 -33.43 -6.19
C SER A 117 -4.50 -33.04 -6.93
N SER A 118 -5.10 -31.90 -6.57
CA SER A 118 -6.07 -31.25 -7.43
C SER A 118 -5.30 -30.87 -8.69
N SER A 119 -5.71 -31.50 -9.79
CA SER A 119 -5.23 -31.30 -11.15
C SER A 119 -5.50 -29.87 -11.57
N SER A 120 -4.67 -28.95 -11.09
CA SER A 120 -4.57 -27.61 -11.63
C SER A 120 -3.72 -27.71 -12.90
N PRO A 121 -4.08 -27.02 -13.99
CA PRO A 121 -3.22 -26.93 -15.18
C PRO A 121 -1.82 -26.41 -14.79
N PRO A 122 -0.80 -26.49 -15.66
CA PRO A 122 0.49 -25.81 -15.44
C PRO A 122 0.25 -24.30 -15.43
N GLY A 123 -0.18 -23.79 -14.28
CA GLY A 123 -0.74 -22.47 -14.08
C GLY A 123 -0.17 -21.83 -12.82
N PHE A 124 -0.35 -20.52 -12.74
CA PHE A 124 0.09 -19.69 -11.64
C PHE A 124 -0.51 -20.19 -10.31
N LYS A 125 0.34 -20.60 -9.36
CA LYS A 125 -0.10 -21.03 -8.03
C LYS A 125 -0.48 -19.82 -7.19
N ASP A 126 -1.69 -19.83 -6.64
CA ASP A 126 -2.13 -18.82 -5.66
C ASP A 126 -1.52 -19.13 -4.29
N TYR A 127 -0.72 -18.20 -3.76
CA TYR A 127 -0.09 -18.27 -2.43
C TYR A 127 -0.79 -17.39 -1.40
N SER A 128 -1.82 -16.64 -1.78
CA SER A 128 -2.41 -15.57 -0.96
C SER A 128 -3.03 -16.08 0.34
N GLU A 129 -3.74 -17.22 0.33
CA GLU A 129 -4.29 -17.84 1.55
C GLU A 129 -3.17 -18.37 2.47
N GLU A 130 -2.13 -18.97 1.89
CA GLU A 130 -0.98 -19.48 2.64
C GLU A 130 -0.21 -18.35 3.32
N PHE A 131 0.05 -17.25 2.60
CA PHE A 131 0.70 -16.08 3.15
C PHE A 131 -0.13 -15.44 4.27
N LEU A 132 -1.45 -15.34 4.08
CA LEU A 132 -2.32 -14.80 5.12
C LEU A 132 -2.25 -15.64 6.40
N SER A 133 -2.36 -16.96 6.28
CA SER A 133 -2.33 -17.86 7.45
C SER A 133 -0.98 -17.83 8.18
N LYS A 134 0.14 -17.70 7.46
CA LYS A 134 1.49 -17.69 8.05
C LYS A 134 1.91 -16.33 8.61
N PHE A 135 1.55 -15.23 7.96
CA PHE A 135 2.10 -13.90 8.26
C PHE A 135 1.06 -12.93 8.83
N GLY A 136 -0.23 -13.28 8.75
CA GLY A 136 -1.33 -12.41 9.11
C GLY A 136 -1.43 -11.18 8.20
N ILE A 137 -2.44 -10.36 8.47
CA ILE A 137 -2.79 -9.16 7.69
C ILE A 137 -1.62 -8.19 7.64
N TRP A 138 -1.05 -7.87 8.80
CA TRP A 138 0.03 -6.89 8.92
C TRP A 138 1.35 -7.36 8.31
N GLY A 139 1.69 -8.65 8.47
CA GLY A 139 2.88 -9.22 7.84
C GLY A 139 2.76 -9.22 6.32
N CYS A 140 1.58 -9.56 5.78
CA CYS A 140 1.32 -9.48 4.36
C CYS A 140 1.42 -8.05 3.81
N LEU A 141 0.76 -7.09 4.47
CA LEU A 141 0.80 -5.69 4.05
C LEU A 141 2.23 -5.13 4.06
N GLN A 142 2.99 -5.37 5.13
CA GLN A 142 4.38 -4.93 5.23
C GLN A 142 5.25 -5.57 4.15
N ALA A 143 5.15 -6.88 3.96
CA ALA A 143 5.90 -7.57 2.91
C ALA A 143 5.52 -7.09 1.50
N ALA A 144 4.24 -6.82 1.25
CA ALA A 144 3.75 -6.28 -0.02
C ALA A 144 4.40 -4.92 -0.32
N MET A 145 4.42 -4.02 0.66
CA MET A 145 5.07 -2.70 0.53
C MET A 145 6.58 -2.81 0.31
N ILE A 146 7.26 -3.64 1.10
CA ILE A 146 8.72 -3.83 1.01
C ILE A 146 9.10 -4.36 -0.38
N THR A 147 8.39 -5.39 -0.87
CA THR A 147 8.65 -5.99 -2.17
C THR A 147 8.34 -5.04 -3.33
N ALA A 148 7.28 -4.24 -3.24
CA ALA A 148 6.99 -3.17 -4.19
C ALA A 148 8.11 -2.13 -4.25
N LYS A 149 8.60 -1.66 -3.09
CA LYS A 149 9.70 -0.69 -3.03
C LYS A 149 11.02 -1.25 -3.58
N ILE A 150 11.33 -2.53 -3.31
CA ILE A 150 12.49 -3.20 -3.92
C ILE A 150 12.36 -3.22 -5.44
N ALA A 151 11.18 -3.55 -5.97
CA ALA A 151 10.93 -3.53 -7.40
C ALA A 151 11.14 -2.13 -7.99
N GLN A 152 10.52 -1.12 -7.36
CA GLN A 152 10.50 0.27 -7.83
C GLN A 152 11.87 0.96 -7.77
N PHE A 153 12.64 0.74 -6.71
CA PHE A 153 13.84 1.55 -6.45
C PHE A 153 15.16 0.78 -6.56
N ILE A 154 15.15 -0.54 -6.47
CA ILE A 154 16.38 -1.35 -6.47
C ILE A 154 16.52 -2.18 -7.74
N LYS A 155 15.46 -2.85 -8.20
CA LYS A 155 15.51 -3.77 -9.36
C LYS A 155 15.20 -3.09 -10.69
N THR A 156 15.32 -1.76 -10.77
CA THR A 156 14.98 -0.95 -11.95
C THR A 156 15.60 -1.47 -13.24
N ALA A 157 16.88 -1.87 -13.21
CA ALA A 157 17.63 -2.34 -14.39
C ALA A 157 17.36 -3.80 -14.79
N ASN A 158 16.80 -4.64 -13.90
CA ASN A 158 16.58 -6.06 -14.18
C ASN A 158 15.08 -6.37 -14.21
N VAL A 159 14.50 -6.32 -15.41
CA VAL A 159 13.05 -6.53 -15.63
C VAL A 159 12.56 -7.84 -15.02
N LYS A 160 13.28 -8.95 -15.22
CA LYS A 160 12.88 -10.26 -14.66
C LYS A 160 12.79 -10.23 -13.13
N LYS A 161 13.79 -9.67 -12.46
CA LYS A 161 13.80 -9.55 -10.98
C LYS A 161 12.75 -8.55 -10.50
N ARG A 162 12.54 -7.46 -11.24
CA ARG A 162 11.53 -6.44 -10.96
C ARG A 162 10.12 -7.02 -10.99
N ILE A 163 9.76 -7.70 -12.09
CA ILE A 163 8.47 -8.37 -12.25
C ILE A 163 8.29 -9.47 -11.21
N ASN A 164 9.32 -10.25 -10.88
CA ASN A 164 9.23 -11.25 -9.81
C ASN A 164 8.90 -10.63 -8.44
N CYS A 165 9.45 -9.45 -8.13
CA CYS A 165 9.11 -8.71 -6.91
C CYS A 165 7.68 -8.16 -6.96
N CYS A 166 7.23 -7.65 -8.12
CA CYS A 166 5.85 -7.19 -8.32
C CYS A 166 4.85 -8.34 -8.15
N ILE A 167 5.14 -9.53 -8.68
CA ILE A 167 4.29 -10.73 -8.51
C ILE A 167 4.19 -11.12 -7.03
N LEU A 168 5.32 -11.14 -6.31
CA LEU A 168 5.30 -11.42 -4.87
C LEU A 168 4.47 -10.37 -4.11
N SER A 169 4.67 -9.08 -4.42
CA SER A 169 3.90 -7.98 -3.83
C SER A 169 2.41 -8.12 -4.12
N ALA A 170 2.04 -8.49 -5.34
CA ALA A 170 0.66 -8.72 -5.74
C ALA A 170 0.00 -9.82 -4.92
N LEU A 171 0.65 -10.98 -4.79
CA LEU A 171 0.14 -12.10 -3.99
C LEU A 171 -0.06 -11.71 -2.51
N LEU A 172 0.82 -10.87 -1.97
CA LEU A 172 0.75 -10.37 -0.59
C LEU A 172 -0.31 -9.27 -0.40
N PHE A 173 -0.60 -8.46 -1.42
CA PHE A 173 -1.76 -7.56 -1.38
C PHE A 173 -3.06 -8.34 -1.52
N GLN A 174 -3.10 -9.34 -2.41
CA GLN A 174 -4.24 -10.22 -2.63
C GLN A 174 -4.59 -11.03 -1.39
N SER A 175 -3.62 -11.34 -0.52
CA SER A 175 -3.90 -12.03 0.76
C SER A 175 -4.83 -11.23 1.69
N LEU A 176 -4.86 -9.90 1.58
CA LEU A 176 -5.81 -9.05 2.31
C LEU A 176 -7.26 -9.29 1.88
N LEU A 177 -7.47 -9.84 0.69
CA LEU A 177 -8.78 -10.23 0.18
C LEU A 177 -9.13 -11.68 0.56
N ARG A 178 -8.24 -12.41 1.23
CA ARG A 178 -8.47 -13.79 1.70
C ARG A 178 -8.94 -13.85 3.15
N THR A 179 -9.02 -12.72 3.82
CA THR A 179 -9.40 -12.59 5.23
C THR A 179 -10.88 -12.79 5.49
N THR A 180 -11.73 -12.65 4.46
CA THR A 180 -13.19 -12.64 4.62
C THR A 180 -13.88 -13.35 3.47
N LEU A 181 -15.03 -13.97 3.76
CA LEU A 181 -15.82 -14.76 2.82
C LEU A 181 -16.43 -14.03 1.59
N PRO A 182 -16.73 -12.71 1.57
CA PRO A 182 -17.41 -12.10 0.43
C PRO A 182 -16.48 -11.85 -0.78
N HIS A 183 -15.17 -11.98 -0.61
CA HIS A 183 -14.20 -11.68 -1.67
C HIS A 183 -14.06 -12.87 -2.63
N PRO A 184 -14.10 -12.66 -3.96
CA PRO A 184 -13.97 -13.75 -4.91
C PRO A 184 -12.63 -14.50 -4.80
N LYS A 185 -12.67 -15.84 -4.92
CA LYS A 185 -11.43 -16.64 -4.97
C LYS A 185 -10.71 -16.53 -6.31
N ALA A 186 -11.45 -16.68 -7.41
CA ALA A 186 -10.88 -16.58 -8.76
C ALA A 186 -10.66 -15.12 -9.17
N GLU A 187 -9.50 -14.81 -9.74
CA GLU A 187 -9.12 -13.44 -10.10
C GLU A 187 -10.06 -12.82 -11.13
N ARG A 188 -10.53 -13.61 -12.12
CA ARG A 188 -11.45 -13.14 -13.16
C ARG A 188 -12.75 -12.55 -12.60
N ASN A 189 -13.20 -13.03 -11.44
CA ASN A 189 -14.44 -12.56 -10.83
C ASN A 189 -14.30 -11.11 -10.32
N TYR A 190 -13.06 -10.59 -10.19
CA TYR A 190 -12.82 -9.19 -9.89
C TYR A 190 -13.08 -8.24 -11.06
N ALA A 191 -13.39 -8.75 -12.26
CA ALA A 191 -13.77 -7.91 -13.39
C ALA A 191 -14.97 -7.01 -13.09
N GLN A 192 -15.94 -7.48 -12.31
CA GLN A 192 -17.14 -6.72 -11.91
C GLN A 192 -17.26 -6.53 -10.39
N TYR A 193 -16.36 -7.12 -9.60
CA TYR A 193 -16.43 -7.03 -8.15
C TYR A 193 -15.97 -5.66 -7.66
N GLU A 194 -16.74 -5.08 -6.73
CA GLU A 194 -16.38 -3.87 -6.00
C GLU A 194 -16.33 -4.19 -4.51
N ILE A 195 -15.22 -3.81 -3.86
CA ILE A 195 -15.07 -4.00 -2.42
C ILE A 195 -15.86 -2.89 -1.72
N THR A 196 -16.85 -3.28 -0.92
CA THR A 196 -17.59 -2.36 -0.04
C THR A 196 -16.95 -2.26 1.34
N GLN A 197 -16.40 -3.37 1.82
CA GLN A 197 -15.71 -3.48 3.08
C GLN A 197 -14.54 -4.46 2.93
N LEU A 198 -13.31 -4.00 3.22
CA LEU A 198 -12.13 -4.85 3.11
C LEU A 198 -11.99 -5.80 4.31
N LEU A 199 -11.94 -5.25 5.53
CA LEU A 199 -11.76 -5.98 6.79
C LEU A 199 -12.77 -5.49 7.84
N PRO A 200 -13.81 -6.29 8.17
CA PRO A 200 -14.72 -5.94 9.25
C PRO A 200 -13.99 -5.80 10.59
N GLY A 201 -14.19 -4.65 11.26
CA GLY A 201 -13.63 -4.39 12.59
C GLY A 201 -12.13 -4.08 12.64
N ILE A 202 -11.45 -3.92 11.49
CA ILE A 202 -10.01 -3.60 11.45
C ILE A 202 -9.80 -2.28 10.70
N GLU A 203 -9.30 -1.28 11.42
CA GLU A 203 -8.85 -0.02 10.84
C GLU A 203 -7.39 -0.14 10.39
N LEU A 204 -7.18 -0.45 9.09
CA LEU A 204 -5.85 -0.76 8.54
C LEU A 204 -4.85 0.40 8.64
N PHE A 205 -5.34 1.64 8.63
CA PHE A 205 -4.51 2.86 8.53
C PHE A 205 -4.57 3.75 9.79
N SER A 206 -5.07 3.22 10.91
CA SER A 206 -5.12 3.94 12.19
C SER A 206 -3.72 4.26 12.74
N ASP A 207 -2.77 3.34 12.54
CA ASP A 207 -1.37 3.51 12.90
C ASP A 207 -0.50 3.76 11.66
N LYS A 208 -0.09 5.02 11.47
CA LYS A 208 0.75 5.46 10.36
C LYS A 208 2.11 4.74 10.29
N PHE A 209 2.62 4.24 11.40
CA PHE A 209 3.90 3.52 11.44
C PHE A 209 3.75 2.07 10.99
N ARG A 210 2.54 1.51 11.14
CA ARG A 210 2.18 0.20 10.56
C ARG A 210 1.82 0.28 9.09
N ALA A 211 1.11 1.31 8.66
CA ALA A 211 0.76 1.48 7.25
C ALA A 211 0.36 2.93 6.97
N ASP A 212 1.21 3.63 6.22
CA ASP A 212 0.84 4.92 5.65
C ASP A 212 0.02 4.71 4.36
N ILE A 213 -1.21 5.22 4.33
CA ILE A 213 -2.14 5.06 3.21
C ILE A 213 -1.55 5.59 1.89
N CYS A 214 -0.87 6.74 1.92
CA CYS A 214 -0.27 7.35 0.74
C CYS A 214 0.80 6.42 0.13
N SER A 215 1.68 5.87 0.99
CA SER A 215 2.70 4.91 0.59
C SER A 215 2.12 3.60 0.07
N VAL A 216 1.02 3.12 0.68
CA VAL A 216 0.32 1.90 0.24
C VAL A 216 -0.31 2.10 -1.14
N ILE A 217 -1.05 3.19 -1.36
CA ILE A 217 -1.65 3.54 -2.64
C ILE A 217 -0.58 3.67 -3.73
N ALA A 218 0.52 4.38 -3.47
CA ALA A 218 1.60 4.55 -4.43
C ALA A 218 2.26 3.22 -4.80
N SER A 219 2.54 2.37 -3.81
CA SER A 219 3.16 1.05 -4.01
C SER A 219 2.23 0.10 -4.78
N LEU A 220 0.95 0.06 -4.40
CA LEU A 220 -0.07 -0.77 -5.05
C LEU A 220 -0.27 -0.35 -6.51
N TYR A 221 -0.41 0.96 -6.78
CA TYR A 221 -0.52 1.48 -8.13
C TYR A 221 0.69 1.13 -8.99
N TYR A 222 1.91 1.31 -8.45
CA TYR A 222 3.14 0.92 -9.14
C TYR A 222 3.13 -0.56 -9.53
N VAL A 223 2.76 -1.45 -8.61
CA VAL A 223 2.68 -2.90 -8.88
C VAL A 223 1.64 -3.21 -9.95
N ILE A 224 0.44 -2.62 -9.87
CA ILE A 224 -0.62 -2.74 -10.88
C ILE A 224 -0.09 -2.36 -12.26
N ARG A 225 0.55 -1.19 -12.38
CA ARG A 225 1.07 -0.67 -13.66
C ARG A 225 2.17 -1.56 -14.23
N GLU A 226 3.14 -1.98 -13.41
CA GLU A 226 4.23 -2.85 -13.87
C GLU A 226 3.74 -4.23 -14.32
N LEU A 227 2.79 -4.82 -13.59
CA LEU A 227 2.23 -6.12 -13.95
C LEU A 227 1.35 -6.04 -15.19
N HIS A 228 0.56 -4.98 -15.33
CA HIS A 228 -0.20 -4.72 -16.55
C HIS A 228 0.73 -4.57 -17.75
N TYR A 229 1.78 -3.76 -17.62
CA TYR A 229 2.78 -3.60 -18.68
C TYR A 229 3.42 -4.93 -19.09
N ALA A 230 3.69 -5.81 -18.12
CA ALA A 230 4.21 -7.15 -18.34
C ALA A 230 3.14 -8.20 -18.75
N LYS A 231 1.91 -7.78 -19.06
CA LYS A 231 0.77 -8.61 -19.50
C LYS A 231 0.30 -9.66 -18.48
N TYR A 232 0.56 -9.45 -17.20
CA TYR A 232 -0.02 -10.23 -16.10
C TYR A 232 -1.40 -9.66 -15.71
N ASN A 233 -2.30 -9.48 -16.67
CA ASN A 233 -3.55 -8.73 -16.46
C ASN A 233 -4.53 -9.43 -15.49
N LEU A 234 -4.49 -10.77 -15.42
CA LEU A 234 -5.39 -11.53 -14.56
C LEU A 234 -5.10 -11.30 -13.07
N ILE A 235 -3.83 -11.34 -12.64
CA ILE A 235 -3.43 -11.05 -11.25
C ILE A 235 -3.67 -9.57 -10.87
N VAL A 236 -3.80 -8.69 -11.85
CA VAL A 236 -4.03 -7.26 -11.59
C VAL A 236 -5.47 -6.98 -11.15
N LEU A 237 -6.46 -7.78 -11.57
CA LEU A 237 -7.88 -7.50 -11.26
C LEU A 237 -8.16 -7.40 -9.74
N PRO A 238 -7.72 -8.33 -8.88
CA PRO A 238 -7.88 -8.20 -7.42
C PRO A 238 -7.17 -6.96 -6.85
N LEU A 239 -5.97 -6.66 -7.34
CA LEU A 239 -5.21 -5.49 -6.91
C LEU A 239 -5.91 -4.19 -7.27
N LEU A 240 -6.52 -4.14 -8.45
CA LEU A 240 -7.22 -2.96 -8.93
C LEU A 240 -8.50 -2.72 -8.13
N ALA A 241 -9.24 -3.77 -7.78
CA ALA A 241 -10.38 -3.66 -6.86
C ALA A 241 -9.93 -3.13 -5.48
N LEU A 242 -8.81 -3.62 -4.96
CA LEU A 242 -8.21 -3.13 -3.70
C LEU A 242 -7.80 -1.65 -3.80
N TYR A 243 -7.16 -1.27 -4.91
CA TYR A 243 -6.76 0.12 -5.16
C TYR A 243 -7.98 1.03 -5.25
N GLN A 244 -8.99 0.62 -6.02
CA GLN A 244 -10.26 1.33 -6.16
C GLN A 244 -10.92 1.57 -4.80
N TYR A 245 -10.97 0.56 -3.93
CA TYR A 245 -11.47 0.71 -2.56
C TYR A 245 -10.70 1.77 -1.76
N PHE A 246 -9.37 1.73 -1.79
CA PHE A 246 -8.57 2.72 -1.06
C PHE A 246 -8.80 4.13 -1.58
N VAL A 247 -8.82 4.34 -2.89
CA VAL A 247 -9.00 5.69 -3.43
C VAL A 247 -10.43 6.19 -3.32
N SER A 248 -11.45 5.31 -3.42
CA SER A 248 -12.85 5.73 -3.40
C SER A 248 -13.47 5.80 -2.01
N VAL A 249 -13.25 4.78 -1.17
CA VAL A 249 -13.89 4.66 0.14
C VAL A 249 -13.05 5.32 1.22
N ILE A 250 -11.73 5.10 1.21
CA ILE A 250 -10.84 5.58 2.27
C ILE A 250 -10.39 7.02 2.00
N CYS A 251 -9.82 7.28 0.83
CA CYS A 251 -9.25 8.60 0.50
C CYS A 251 -10.26 9.58 -0.12
N GLN A 252 -11.34 9.07 -0.71
CA GLN A 252 -12.32 9.85 -1.47
C GLN A 252 -11.68 10.71 -2.59
N ASP A 253 -10.63 10.18 -3.23
CA ASP A 253 -9.86 10.84 -4.28
C ASP A 253 -10.48 10.55 -5.66
N ILE A 254 -11.24 11.53 -6.17
CA ILE A 254 -11.97 11.40 -7.44
C ILE A 254 -11.02 11.19 -8.62
N VAL A 255 -9.89 11.89 -8.65
CA VAL A 255 -8.94 11.84 -9.78
C VAL A 255 -8.33 10.44 -9.86
N ARG A 256 -7.79 9.93 -8.76
CA ARG A 256 -7.21 8.58 -8.73
C ARG A 256 -8.25 7.49 -8.92
N ASN A 257 -9.49 7.70 -8.47
CA ASN A 257 -10.59 6.78 -8.75
C ASN A 257 -10.87 6.68 -10.25
N LEU A 258 -10.98 7.81 -10.95
CA LEU A 258 -11.18 7.84 -12.40
C LEU A 258 -10.02 7.16 -13.14
N GLU A 259 -8.78 7.49 -12.79
CA GLU A 259 -7.58 6.85 -13.36
C GLU A 259 -7.60 5.32 -13.19
N ALA A 260 -7.97 4.83 -11.99
CA ALA A 260 -8.10 3.40 -11.73
C ALA A 260 -9.16 2.73 -12.60
N ARG A 261 -10.29 3.41 -12.84
CA ARG A 261 -11.38 2.86 -13.64
C ARG A 261 -11.07 2.88 -15.14
N ILE A 262 -10.38 3.90 -15.64
CA ILE A 262 -9.86 3.91 -17.01
C ILE A 262 -8.87 2.75 -17.19
N LEU A 263 -7.94 2.58 -16.25
CA LEU A 263 -7.01 1.45 -16.26
C LEU A 263 -7.74 0.09 -16.19
N LYS A 264 -8.86 -0.01 -15.46
CA LYS A 264 -9.70 -1.20 -15.42
C LYS A 264 -10.23 -1.53 -16.82
N ILE A 265 -10.74 -0.53 -17.54
CA ILE A 265 -11.23 -0.70 -18.91
C ILE A 265 -10.12 -1.22 -19.83
N GLU A 266 -8.92 -0.63 -19.78
CA GLU A 266 -7.76 -1.09 -20.58
C GLU A 266 -7.41 -2.56 -20.31
N ILE A 267 -7.35 -2.94 -19.03
CA ILE A 267 -7.04 -4.31 -18.61
C ILE A 267 -8.13 -5.30 -19.03
N LEU A 268 -9.39 -4.92 -18.90
CA LEU A 268 -10.52 -5.76 -19.32
C LEU A 268 -10.52 -5.98 -20.83
N ILE A 269 -10.21 -4.94 -21.62
CA ILE A 269 -10.05 -5.05 -23.07
C ILE A 269 -8.91 -6.02 -23.42
N ASP A 270 -7.74 -5.87 -22.78
CA ASP A 270 -6.60 -6.77 -23.01
C ASP A 270 -6.92 -8.24 -22.66
N LEU A 271 -7.83 -8.47 -21.71
CA LEU A 271 -8.31 -9.81 -21.32
C LEU A 271 -9.46 -10.33 -22.21
N GLY A 272 -10.00 -9.50 -23.11
CA GLY A 272 -11.15 -9.82 -23.96
C GLY A 272 -12.51 -9.72 -23.26
N PHE A 273 -12.59 -9.10 -22.08
CA PHE A 273 -13.82 -8.89 -21.30
C PHE A 273 -14.53 -7.62 -21.74
N PHE A 274 -14.98 -7.59 -23.01
CA PHE A 274 -15.52 -6.40 -23.64
C PHE A 274 -16.84 -5.92 -23.01
N SER A 275 -17.70 -6.83 -22.57
CA SER A 275 -18.94 -6.49 -21.87
C SER A 275 -18.69 -5.73 -20.57
N GLU A 276 -17.71 -6.18 -19.80
CA GLU A 276 -17.29 -5.61 -18.52
C GLU A 276 -16.62 -4.25 -18.73
N ALA A 277 -15.75 -4.14 -19.75
CA ALA A 277 -15.13 -2.87 -20.13
C ALA A 277 -16.18 -1.83 -20.54
N PHE A 278 -17.16 -2.21 -21.37
CA PHE A 278 -18.24 -1.32 -21.76
C PHE A 278 -19.12 -0.92 -20.57
N TYR A 279 -19.42 -1.86 -19.67
CA TYR A 279 -20.16 -1.58 -18.45
C TYR A 279 -19.42 -0.56 -17.56
N GLU A 280 -18.10 -0.73 -17.34
CA GLU A 280 -17.32 0.24 -16.57
C GLU A 280 -17.34 1.64 -17.21
N LEU A 281 -17.19 1.73 -18.54
CA LEU A 281 -17.27 3.00 -19.25
C LEU A 281 -18.64 3.67 -19.08
N PHE A 282 -19.72 2.88 -19.21
CA PHE A 282 -21.09 3.37 -18.99
C PHE A 282 -21.27 3.92 -17.56
N GLN A 283 -20.72 3.23 -16.56
CA GLN A 283 -20.81 3.65 -15.16
C GLN A 283 -20.01 4.95 -14.91
N ILE A 284 -18.85 5.13 -15.55
CA ILE A 284 -18.10 6.40 -15.52
C ILE A 284 -18.93 7.53 -16.16
N TYR A 285 -19.49 7.30 -17.35
CA TYR A 285 -20.29 8.30 -18.07
C TYR A 285 -21.48 8.80 -17.24
N HIS A 286 -22.12 7.90 -16.48
CA HIS A 286 -23.22 8.24 -15.59
C HIS A 286 -22.79 8.73 -14.19
N GLY A 287 -21.49 8.87 -13.93
CA GLY A 287 -20.98 9.32 -12.63
C GLY A 287 -21.28 8.37 -11.47
N LYS A 288 -21.55 7.09 -11.73
CA LYS A 288 -21.84 6.10 -10.69
C LYS A 288 -20.55 5.72 -9.94
N ASN A 289 -20.68 5.48 -8.64
CA ASN A 289 -19.59 5.09 -7.75
C ASN A 289 -18.41 6.08 -7.71
N MET A 290 -18.67 7.36 -7.99
CA MET A 290 -17.69 8.43 -7.81
C MET A 290 -17.68 8.87 -6.33
N PRO A 291 -16.50 9.12 -5.74
CA PRO A 291 -16.41 9.70 -4.41
C PRO A 291 -17.15 11.05 -4.35
N CYS A 292 -17.87 11.30 -3.27
CA CYS A 292 -18.57 12.56 -3.09
C CYS A 292 -17.53 13.65 -2.77
N ALA A 293 -17.57 14.78 -3.48
CA ALA A 293 -16.66 15.91 -3.23
C ALA A 293 -16.98 16.70 -1.94
N ILE A 294 -17.98 16.26 -1.16
CA ILE A 294 -18.41 16.95 0.05
C ILE A 294 -17.63 16.38 1.23
N PRO A 295 -16.76 17.17 1.89
CA PRO A 295 -16.03 16.70 3.06
C PRO A 295 -16.99 16.20 4.13
N ALA A 296 -16.68 15.05 4.73
CA ALA A 296 -17.36 14.52 5.91
C ALA A 296 -17.27 15.55 7.06
N GLY A 297 -18.27 16.43 7.14
CA GLY A 297 -18.28 17.60 8.01
C GLY A 297 -19.30 18.65 7.58
N TYR A 298 -19.62 18.72 6.29
CA TYR A 298 -20.75 19.53 5.80
C TYR A 298 -22.04 18.69 5.82
N LYS A 299 -22.90 18.91 6.82
CA LYS A 299 -24.30 18.46 6.73
C LYS A 299 -24.93 19.16 5.53
N ALA A 300 -25.23 18.40 4.48
CA ALA A 300 -26.01 18.91 3.36
C ALA A 300 -27.43 19.24 3.86
N THR A 301 -27.70 20.50 4.17
CA THR A 301 -29.06 21.02 4.26
C THR A 301 -29.60 21.25 2.86
N MET A 302 -29.75 20.19 2.07
CA MET A 302 -30.65 20.22 0.91
C MET A 302 -31.94 19.50 1.26
N LYS A 303 -32.94 20.27 1.69
CA LYS A 303 -34.33 19.89 1.47
C LYS A 303 -34.55 19.83 -0.03
N VAL A 304 -34.44 18.64 -0.62
CA VAL A 304 -35.01 18.39 -1.95
C VAL A 304 -36.53 18.43 -1.78
N LYS A 305 -37.16 19.56 -2.13
CA LYS A 305 -38.60 19.57 -2.39
C LYS A 305 -38.81 18.71 -3.64
N LEU A 306 -39.35 17.51 -3.45
CA LEU A 306 -40.04 16.78 -4.51
C LEU A 306 -41.21 17.65 -4.97
N LEU A 307 -41.10 18.22 -6.18
CA LEU A 307 -42.25 18.73 -6.92
C LEU A 307 -43.01 17.53 -7.51
N PRO A 308 -44.32 17.38 -7.25
CA PRO A 308 -45.10 16.29 -7.81
C PRO A 308 -45.21 16.45 -9.33
N ARG A 309 -45.10 15.32 -10.05
CA ARG A 309 -45.31 15.20 -11.49
C ARG A 309 -46.68 15.78 -11.85
N GLY A 310 -46.68 16.94 -12.48
CA GLY A 310 -47.82 17.45 -13.22
C GLY A 310 -47.90 16.74 -14.58
N PHE A 311 -48.97 15.97 -14.77
CA PHE A 311 -49.47 15.62 -16.10
C PHE A 311 -49.60 16.89 -16.95
N CYS A 312 -49.23 16.81 -18.24
CA CYS A 312 -49.85 17.64 -19.27
C CYS A 312 -50.08 16.79 -20.53
N PRO A 313 -51.29 16.85 -21.12
CA PRO A 313 -51.75 15.97 -22.18
C PRO A 313 -51.50 16.56 -23.58
N VAL A 314 -51.34 15.69 -24.58
CA VAL A 314 -52.23 15.54 -25.75
C VAL A 314 -52.26 14.06 -26.11
#